data_AF-A0A7W2UFD6-F1
#
_entry.id   AF-A0A7W2UFD6-F1
#
_cell.length_a   1.000
_cell.length_b   1.000
_cell.length_c   1.000
_cell.angle_alpha   90.00
_cell.angle_beta   90.00
_cell.angle_gamma   90.00
#
_symmetry.space_group_name_H-M   'P 1'
#
loop_
_entity.id
_entity.type
_entity.pdbx_description
1 polymer ?
#
loop_
_entity_poly.entity_id
_entity_poly.type
_entity_poly.pdbx_seq_one_letter_code
_entity_poly.pdbx_strand_id
1 'polypeptide(L)' 'MARALGDPHADVRKAAVLALLPLAEQEPAAREALASVRSDPDADVRAYAAKATT' A
#
# COMPACT_ATOMS: atom_id res chain seq x y z
N MET A 1 5.36 1.52 -9.52
CA MET A 1 4.63 1.21 -8.27
C MET A 1 3.64 2.31 -7.87
N ALA A 2 4.03 3.59 -7.81
CA ALA A 2 3.10 4.70 -7.50
C ALA A 2 1.82 4.72 -8.34
N ARG A 3 1.90 4.37 -9.63
CA ARG A 3 0.72 4.30 -10.52
C ARG A 3 -0.28 3.21 -10.14
N ALA A 4 0.19 2.10 -9.56
CA ALA A 4 -0.68 0.98 -9.16
C ALA A 4 -1.42 1.26 -7.83
N LEU A 5 -0.87 2.13 -6.98
CA LEU A 5 -1.56 2.61 -5.77
C LEU A 5 -2.66 3.64 -6.06
N GLY A 6 -2.69 4.21 -7.27
CA GLY A 6 -3.76 5.09 -7.73
C GLY A 6 -4.70 4.43 -8.75
N ASP A 7 -4.62 3.11 -8.93
CA ASP A 7 -5.44 2.40 -9.91
C ASP A 7 -6.93 2.46 -9.52
N PRO A 8 -7.86 2.65 -10.46
CA PRO A 8 -9.29 2.68 -10.14
C PRO A 8 -9.79 1.37 -9.52
N HIS A 9 -9.17 0.23 -9.84
CA HIS A 9 -9.56 -1.08 -9.33
C HIS A 9 -8.93 -1.35 -7.96
N ALA A 10 -9.78 -1.60 -6.96
CA ALA A 10 -9.34 -1.87 -5.60
C ALA A 10 -8.40 -3.09 -5.53
N ASP A 11 -8.64 -4.14 -6.32
CA ASP A 11 -7.80 -5.33 -6.32
C ASP A 11 -6.37 -5.07 -6.81
N VAL A 12 -6.20 -4.15 -7.78
CA VAL A 12 -4.87 -3.72 -8.26
C VAL A 12 -4.15 -2.94 -7.16
N ARG A 13 -4.87 -2.05 -6.46
CA ARG A 13 -4.31 -1.32 -5.31
C ARG A 13 -3.93 -2.27 -4.16
N LYS A 14 -4.77 -3.27 -3.86
CA LYS A 14 -4.46 -4.33 -2.87
C LYS A 14 -3.21 -5.08 -3.26
N ALA A 15 -3.10 -5.53 -4.51
CA ALA A 15 -1.92 -6.23 -5.01
C ALA A 15 -0.64 -5.37 -4.88
N ALA A 16 -0.74 -4.08 -5.18
CA ALA A 16 0.37 -3.14 -5.01
C ALA A 16 0.79 -2.96 -3.55
N VAL A 17 -0.17 -2.83 -2.62
CA VAL A 17 0.11 -2.77 -1.17
C VAL A 17 0.78 -4.07 -0.69
N LEU A 18 0.27 -5.23 -1.10
CA LEU A 18 0.83 -6.53 -0.74
C LEU A 18 2.25 -6.73 -1.26
N ALA A 19 2.54 -6.25 -2.48
CA ALA A 19 3.89 -6.30 -3.05
C ALA A 19 4.88 -5.36 -2.35
N LEU A 20 4.40 -4.25 -1.79
CA LEU A 20 5.22 -3.27 -1.06
C LEU A 20 5.49 -3.66 0.39
N LEU A 21 4.60 -4.41 1.04
CA LEU A 21 4.74 -4.84 2.44
C LEU A 21 6.10 -5.47 2.78
N PRO A 22 6.60 -6.49 2.06
CA PRO A 22 7.90 -7.09 2.38
C PRO A 22 9.09 -6.14 2.15
N LEU A 23 8.91 -5.12 1.30
CA LEU A 23 9.95 -4.12 1.02
C LEU A 23 9.99 -3.01 2.07
N ALA A 24 8.91 -2.82 2.83
CA ALA A 24 8.80 -1.75 3.81
C ALA A 24 9.90 -1.79 4.87
N GLU A 25 10.44 -2.96 5.22
CA GLU A 25 11.52 -3.06 6.20
C GLU A 25 12.83 -2.46 5.71
N GLN A 26 13.14 -2.66 4.43
CA GLN A 26 14.43 -2.36 3.81
C GLN A 26 14.41 -1.03 3.03
N GLU A 27 13.25 -0.64 2.50
CA GLU A 27 13.11 0.48 1.59
C GLU A 27 12.23 1.58 2.21
N PRO A 28 12.80 2.72 2.63
CA PRO A 28 12.05 3.86 3.15
C PRO A 28 10.96 4.35 2.18
N ALA A 29 11.25 4.32 0.87
CA ALA A 29 10.30 4.70 -0.16
C ALA A 29 9.06 3.78 -0.20
N ALA A 30 9.21 2.49 0.16
CA ALA A 30 8.07 1.59 0.28
C ALA A 30 7.20 1.94 1.50
N ARG A 31 7.81 2.31 2.63
CA ARG A 31 7.05 2.82 3.81
C ARG A 31 6.30 4.11 3.48
N GLU A 32 6.93 5.05 2.80
CA GLU A 32 6.28 6.31 2.38
C GLU A 32 5.12 6.05 1.41
N ALA A 33 5.34 5.17 0.44
CA ALA A 33 4.29 4.74 -0.48
C ALA A 33 3.11 4.13 0.28
N LEU A 34 3.34 3.21 1.23
CA LEU A 34 2.29 2.60 2.04
C LEU A 34 1.59 3.61 2.96
N ALA A 35 2.29 4.61 3.48
CA ALA A 35 1.70 5.69 4.26
C ALA A 35 0.70 6.52 3.44
N SER A 36 0.95 6.73 2.15
CA SER A 36 0.03 7.45 1.25
C SER A 36 -1.33 6.75 1.07
N VAL A 37 -1.40 5.45 1.35
CA VAL A 37 -2.59 4.61 1.14
C VAL A 37 -3.52 4.58 2.36
N ARG A 38 -3.17 5.27 3.45
CA ARG A 38 -4.00 5.35 4.68
C ARG A 38 -5.39 5.93 4.45
N SER A 39 -5.57 6.72 3.39
CA SER A 39 -6.85 7.34 3.01
C SER A 39 -7.54 6.65 1.83
N ASP A 40 -7.11 5.44 1.45
CA ASP A 40 -7.75 4.70 0.36
C ASP A 40 -9.25 4.49 0.64
N PRO A 41 -10.15 4.65 -0.34
CA PRO A 41 -11.58 4.41 -0.15
C PRO A 41 -11.90 2.96 0.22
N ASP A 42 -11.10 1.98 -0.21
CA ASP A 42 -11.31 0.56 0.08
C ASP A 42 -10.74 0.19 1.46
N ALA A 43 -11.56 -0.48 2.28
CA ALA A 43 -11.22 -0.81 3.66
C ALA A 43 -10.11 -1.87 3.76
N ASP A 44 -10.05 -2.84 2.85
CA ASP A 44 -9.02 -3.87 2.88
C ASP A 44 -7.67 -3.27 2.46
N VAL A 45 -7.67 -2.37 1.47
CA VAL A 45 -6.45 -1.65 1.07
C VAL A 45 -5.88 -0.89 2.28
N ARG A 46 -6.71 -0.17 3.05
CA ARG A 46 -6.27 0.49 4.29
C ARG A 46 -5.76 -0.49 5.34
N ALA A 47 -6.44 -1.63 5.53
CA ALA A 47 -6.05 -2.64 6.50
C ALA A 47 -4.69 -3.28 6.18
N TYR A 48 -4.42 -3.57 4.90
CA TYR A 48 -3.12 -4.08 4.48
C TYR A 48 -2.02 -3.04 4.62
N ALA A 49 -2.27 -1.78 4.26
CA ALA A 49 -1.29 -0.71 4.42
C ALA A 49 -0.89 -0.48 5.88
N ALA A 50 -1.83 -0.64 6.83
CA ALA A 50 -1.57 -0.49 8.26
C ALA A 50 -0.61 -1.55 8.83
N LYS A 51 -0.53 -2.75 8.22
CA LYS A 51 0.38 -3.81 8.66
C LYS A 51 1.85 -3.42 8.57
N ALA A 52 2.20 -2.47 7.69
CA ALA A 52 3.58 -2.01 7.51
C ALA A 52 4.11 -1.15 8.67
N THR A 53 3.23 -0.74 9.58
CA THR A 53 3.56 0.15 10.71
C THR A 53 3.42 -0.50 12.09
N THR A 54 3.12 -1.81 12.14
CA THR A 54 3.15 -2.61 13.38
C THR A 54 4.53 -3.25 13.50
#